data_AF-A0A933YNK3-F1
#
_entry.id   AF-A0A933YNK3-F1
#
_cell.length_a   1.000
_cell.length_b   1.000
_cell.length_c   1.000
_cell.angle_alpha   90.00
_cell.angle_beta   90.00
_cell.angle_gamma   90.00
#
_symmetry.space_group_name_H-M   'P 1'
#
loop_
_entity.id
_entity.type
_entity.pdbx_description
1 polymer ?
#
loop_
_entity_poly.entity_id
_entity_poly.type
_entity_poly.pdbx_seq_one_letter_code
_entity_poly.pdbx_strand_id
1 'polypeptide(L)'
;LLTIETSKAFASFRYELSVEEQSDKRSMHFKILGLKAPQLSLPASGTAQFVREYEDLHGKYDITVERLDGKTNTFTVSISEKQIKILSSPKNPFIELVAA
;
A
#
# COMPACT_ATOMS: atom_id res chain seq x y z
N LEU A 1 -4.37 3.73 9.95
CA LEU A 1 -3.22 3.82 9.03
C LEU A 1 -3.36 2.79 7.91
N LEU A 2 -3.09 3.17 6.65
CA LEU A 2 -3.04 2.23 5.52
C LEU A 2 -1.60 2.01 5.08
N THR A 3 -1.18 0.75 4.97
CA THR A 3 0.15 0.36 4.53
C THR A 3 0.05 -0.55 3.31
N ILE A 4 0.74 -0.19 2.23
CA ILE A 4 1.02 -1.06 1.08
C ILE A 4 2.42 -1.61 1.27
N GLU A 5 2.61 -2.93 1.23
CA GLU A 5 3.92 -3.52 1.45
C GLU A 5 4.25 -4.74 0.59
N THR A 6 5.54 -4.95 0.33
CA THR A 6 5.99 -6.14 -0.41
C THR A 6 5.72 -7.41 0.38
N SER A 7 5.27 -8.47 -0.31
CA SER A 7 5.05 -9.80 0.30
C SER A 7 6.34 -10.48 0.76
N LYS A 8 7.50 -9.96 0.34
CA LYS A 8 8.83 -10.43 0.77
C LYS A 8 9.59 -9.32 1.47
N ALA A 9 10.34 -9.70 2.50
CA ALA A 9 11.28 -8.82 3.18
C ALA A 9 12.63 -8.79 2.48
N PHE A 10 13.30 -7.64 2.57
CA PHE A 10 14.69 -7.44 2.22
C PHE A 10 15.57 -7.72 3.43
N ALA A 11 16.74 -8.31 3.22
CA ALA A 11 17.62 -8.74 4.31
C ALA A 11 18.39 -7.58 4.97
N SER A 12 18.74 -6.55 4.20
CA SER A 12 19.76 -5.57 4.61
C SER A 12 19.22 -4.17 4.84
N PHE A 13 18.11 -3.80 4.19
CA PHE A 13 17.53 -2.46 4.28
C PHE A 13 16.01 -2.51 4.28
N ARG A 14 15.40 -1.57 5.01
CA ARG A 14 13.97 -1.27 4.91
C ARG A 14 13.76 -0.21 3.84
N TYR A 15 13.30 -0.66 2.68
CA TYR A 15 13.03 0.24 1.56
C TYR A 15 11.68 0.95 1.72
N GLU A 16 11.55 2.10 1.07
CA GLU A 16 10.27 2.75 0.85
C GLU A 16 9.77 2.35 -0.55
N LEU A 17 8.47 2.06 -0.67
CA LEU A 17 7.84 1.96 -1.98
C LEU A 17 7.66 3.37 -2.54
N SER A 18 8.20 3.62 -3.74
CA SER A 18 7.90 4.83 -4.49
C SER A 18 6.57 4.63 -5.20
N VAL A 19 5.57 5.45 -4.84
CA VAL A 19 4.19 5.30 -5.29
C VAL A 19 3.66 6.65 -5.77
N GLU A 20 3.05 6.65 -6.95
CA GLU A 20 2.17 7.72 -7.40
C GLU A 20 0.73 7.38 -6.98
N GLU A 21 0.08 8.30 -6.30
CA GLU A 21 -1.28 8.15 -5.79
C GLU A 21 -2.24 9.04 -6.61
N GLN A 22 -3.33 8.45 -7.06
CA GLN A 22 -4.44 9.14 -7.72
C GLN A 22 -5.73 8.71 -7.05
N SER A 23 -6.52 9.66 -6.56
CA SER A 23 -7.79 9.39 -5.89
C SER A 23 -8.96 10.03 -6.64
N ASP A 24 -10.06 9.28 -6.71
CA ASP A 24 -11.38 9.74 -7.14
C ASP A 24 -12.39 9.47 -5.99
N LYS A 25 -13.65 9.88 -6.16
CA LYS A 25 -14.70 9.90 -5.12
C LYS A 25 -14.83 8.61 -4.29
N ARG A 26 -14.56 7.44 -4.85
CA ARG A 26 -14.65 6.12 -4.16
C ARG A 26 -13.56 5.12 -4.55
N SER A 27 -12.51 5.59 -5.20
CA SER A 27 -11.43 4.73 -5.66
C SER A 27 -10.08 5.39 -5.47
N MET A 28 -9.10 4.61 -5.04
CA MET A 28 -7.71 5.05 -4.93
C MET A 28 -6.86 4.15 -5.83
N HIS A 29 -6.02 4.79 -6.64
CA HIS A 29 -5.08 4.12 -7.52
C HIS A 29 -3.66 4.44 -7.09
N PHE A 30 -2.87 3.41 -6.84
CA PHE A 30 -1.49 3.48 -6.41
C PHE A 30 -0.60 2.82 -7.44
N LYS A 31 0.16 3.62 -8.20
CA LYS A 31 1.12 3.11 -9.16
C LYS A 31 2.50 3.00 -8.53
N ILE A 32 3.03 1.79 -8.42
CA ILE A 32 4.37 1.55 -7.90
C ILE A 32 5.39 1.91 -8.98
N LEU A 33 6.20 2.92 -8.69
CA LEU A 33 7.28 3.42 -9.56
C LEU A 33 8.61 2.71 -9.30
N GLY A 34 8.78 2.10 -8.12
CA GLY A 34 9.99 1.38 -7.75
C GLY A 34 10.25 1.39 -6.25
N LEU A 35 11.52 1.22 -5.89
CA LEU A 35 12.00 1.27 -4.51
C LEU A 35 12.82 2.55 -4.30
N LYS A 36 12.64 3.17 -3.15
CA LYS A 36 13.46 4.29 -2.69
C LYS A 36 14.28 3.81 -1.49
N ALA A 37 15.58 4.09 -1.53
CA ALA A 37 16.46 3.80 -0.40
C ALA A 37 16.12 4.74 0.78
N PRO A 38 16.16 4.25 2.03
CA PRO A 38 15.98 5.10 3.19
C PRO A 38 17.08 6.16 3.27
N GLN A 39 16.73 7.39 3.65
CA GLN A 39 17.69 8.51 3.71
C GLN A 39 18.76 8.33 4.82
N LEU A 40 18.42 7.62 5.89
CA LEU A 40 19.32 7.30 7.01
C LEU A 40 19.18 5.79 7.27
N SER A 41 20.17 5.01 6.84
CA SER A 41 20.10 3.55 6.90
C SER A 41 21.04 2.99 7.96
N LEU A 42 20.48 2.56 9.10
CA LEU A 42 21.08 1.44 9.82
C LEU A 42 20.65 0.15 9.12
N PRO A 43 21.54 -0.87 9.01
CA PRO A 43 21.16 -2.16 8.48
C PRO A 43 19.95 -2.72 9.23
N ALA A 44 18.87 -3.00 8.50
CA ALA A 44 17.64 -3.52 9.07
C ALA A 44 16.87 -4.31 8.02
N SER A 45 16.41 -5.50 8.38
CA SER A 45 15.52 -6.28 7.52
C SER A 45 14.07 -5.77 7.61
N GLY A 46 13.30 -5.98 6.54
CA GLY A 46 11.88 -5.65 6.50
C GLY A 46 11.30 -5.60 5.09
N THR A 47 9.99 -5.51 5.00
CA THR A 47 9.26 -5.28 3.74
C THR A 47 9.53 -3.86 3.24
N ALA A 48 9.40 -3.64 1.93
CA ALA A 48 9.31 -2.29 1.41
C ALA A 48 7.89 -1.77 1.64
N GLN A 49 7.76 -0.58 2.22
CA GLN A 49 6.47 -0.06 2.65
C GLN A 49 6.17 1.31 2.03
N PHE A 50 4.90 1.54 1.72
CA PHE A 50 4.32 2.86 1.51
C PHE A 50 3.18 3.02 2.51
N VAL A 51 3.20 4.13 3.25
CA VAL A 51 2.30 4.38 4.37
C VAL A 51 1.52 5.66 4.11
N ARG A 52 0.20 5.59 4.28
CA ARG A 52 -0.72 6.74 4.18
C ARG A 52 -1.74 6.75 5.31
N GLU A 53 -2.06 7.96 5.74
CA GLU A 53 -3.11 8.24 6.69
C GLU A 53 -4.22 9.03 5.99
N TYR A 54 -5.46 8.69 6.30
CA TYR A 54 -6.65 9.33 5.72
C TYR A 54 -7.55 9.78 6.86
N GLU A 55 -7.53 11.06 7.17
CA GLU A 55 -8.30 11.63 8.29
C GLU A 55 -9.77 11.82 7.91
N ASP A 56 -10.04 12.27 6.67
CA ASP A 56 -11.38 12.71 6.24
C ASP A 56 -12.14 11.70 5.36
N LEU A 57 -11.60 10.48 5.18
CA LEU A 57 -12.24 9.49 4.31
C LEU A 57 -13.14 8.54 5.11
N HIS A 58 -14.37 8.41 4.63
CA HIS A 58 -15.36 7.51 5.22
C HIS A 58 -16.09 6.70 4.16
N GLY A 59 -16.42 5.46 4.53
CA GLY A 59 -17.17 4.54 3.68
C GLY A 59 -16.30 3.54 2.93
N LYS A 60 -16.87 2.99 1.86
CA LYS A 60 -16.27 1.90 1.10
C LYS A 60 -15.46 2.44 -0.07
N TYR A 61 -14.22 1.97 -0.20
CA TYR A 61 -13.29 2.33 -1.27
C TYR A 61 -12.74 1.07 -1.94
N ASP A 62 -12.55 1.16 -3.26
CA ASP A 62 -11.72 0.21 -3.97
C ASP A 62 -10.31 0.80 -4.10
N ILE A 63 -9.33 0.02 -3.65
CA ILE A 63 -7.90 0.37 -3.69
C ILE A 63 -7.27 -0.51 -4.76
N THR A 64 -6.82 0.11 -5.85
CA THR A 64 -6.07 -0.56 -6.90
C THR A 64 -4.60 -0.21 -6.78
N VAL A 65 -3.76 -1.23 -6.68
CA VAL A 65 -2.30 -1.09 -6.72
C VAL A 65 -1.81 -1.64 -8.06
N GLU A 66 -1.07 -0.85 -8.83
CA GLU A 66 -0.55 -1.17 -10.15
C GLU A 66 0.97 -1.25 -10.12
N ARG A 67 1.54 -2.28 -10.76
CA ARG A 67 2.99 -2.38 -11.00
C ARG A 67 3.38 -1.71 -12.32
N LEU A 68 4.68 -1.51 -12.52
CA LEU A 68 5.24 -1.02 -13.79
C LEU A 68 4.84 -1.84 -15.02
N ASP A 69 4.56 -3.14 -14.87
CA ASP A 69 4.11 -4.02 -15.96
C ASP A 69 2.59 -3.98 -16.22
N GLY A 70 1.87 -3.07 -15.54
CA GLY A 70 0.43 -2.91 -15.64
C GLY A 70 -0.39 -3.96 -14.88
N LYS A 71 0.25 -4.93 -14.20
CA LYS A 71 -0.49 -5.89 -13.36
C LYS A 71 -1.06 -5.18 -12.13
N THR A 72 -2.32 -5.45 -11.82
CA THR A 72 -3.05 -4.82 -10.72
C THR A 72 -3.46 -5.81 -9.63
N ASN A 73 -3.50 -5.32 -8.39
CA ASN A 73 -4.22 -5.92 -7.26
C ASN A 73 -5.31 -4.94 -6.85
N THR A 74 -6.55 -5.40 -6.76
CA THR A 74 -7.65 -4.57 -6.27
C THR A 74 -8.15 -5.12 -4.95
N PHE A 75 -8.12 -4.27 -3.93
CA PHE A 75 -8.63 -4.51 -2.60
C PHE A 75 -9.88 -3.68 -2.41
N THR A 76 -10.79 -4.16 -1.58
CA THR A 76 -11.93 -3.35 -1.15
C THR A 76 -11.78 -3.09 0.34
N VAL A 77 -11.86 -1.84 0.76
CA VAL A 77 -11.75 -1.44 2.15
C VAL A 77 -12.97 -0.66 2.61
N SER A 78 -13.24 -0.71 3.92
CA SER A 78 -14.14 0.19 4.62
C SER A 78 -13.30 1.06 5.54
N ILE A 79 -13.39 2.38 5.36
CA ILE A 79 -12.69 3.38 6.17
C ILE A 79 -13.71 4.03 7.10
N SER A 80 -13.37 4.14 8.38
CA SER A 80 -14.08 4.94 9.37
C SER A 80 -13.07 5.71 10.23
N GLU A 81 -13.54 6.69 11.02
CA GLU A 81 -12.70 7.49 11.93
C GLU A 81 -11.79 6.65 12.85
N LYS A 82 -12.19 5.41 13.16
CA LYS A 82 -11.49 4.57 14.15
C LYS A 82 -10.61 3.50 13.52
N GLN A 83 -10.90 3.05 12.31
CA GLN A 83 -10.21 1.91 11.71
C GLN A 83 -10.39 1.85 10.20
N ILE A 84 -9.43 1.19 9.55
CA ILE A 84 -9.55 0.71 8.17
C ILE A 84 -9.77 -0.80 8.23
N LYS A 85 -10.80 -1.30 7.55
CA LYS A 85 -11.09 -2.74 7.44
C LYS A 85 -10.99 -3.19 6.00
N ILE A 86 -10.18 -4.22 5.76
CA ILE A 86 -10.12 -4.88 4.44
C ILE A 86 -11.33 -5.82 4.32
N LEU A 87 -12.17 -5.58 3.32
CA LEU A 87 -13.37 -6.36 3.02
C LEU A 87 -13.11 -7.44 1.97
N SER A 88 -12.20 -7.19 1.04
CA SER A 88 -11.81 -8.12 -0.02
C SER A 88 -10.35 -7.93 -0.39
N SER A 89 -9.69 -9.03 -0.75
CA SER A 89 -8.31 -9.09 -1.23
C SER A 89 -8.24 -10.01 -2.45
N PRO A 90 -7.37 -9.74 -3.44
CA PRO A 90 -7.20 -10.64 -4.57
C PRO A 90 -6.66 -12.00 -4.11
N LYS A 91 -6.96 -13.05 -4.87
CA LYS A 91 -6.60 -14.43 -4.49
C LYS A 91 -5.10 -14.69 -4.42
N ASN A 92 -4.32 -14.06 -5.31
CA ASN A 92 -2.87 -14.22 -5.42
C ASN A 92 -2.21 -12.83 -5.54
N PRO A 93 -2.18 -12.06 -4.45
CA PRO A 93 -1.62 -10.72 -4.46
C PRO A 93 -0.12 -10.76 -4.76
N PHE A 94 0.36 -9.74 -5.47
CA PHE A 94 1.81 -9.45 -5.55
C PHE A 94 2.28 -8.45 -4.49
N ILE A 95 1.34 -7.79 -3.80
CA ILE A 95 1.57 -6.78 -2.77
C ILE A 95 0.55 -7.02 -1.66
N GLU A 96 0.94 -6.79 -0.41
CA GLU A 96 0.02 -6.87 0.72
C GLU A 96 -0.55 -5.49 1.01
N LEU A 97 -1.81 -5.47 1.41
CA LEU A 97 -2.46 -4.30 2.00
C LEU A 97 -2.67 -4.59 3.48
N VAL A 98 -2.10 -3.75 4.34
CA VAL A 98 -2.22 -3.87 5.79
C VAL A 98 -2.93 -2.63 6.31
N ALA A 99 -3.92 -2.86 7.17
CA ALA A 99 -4.68 -1.81 7.83
C ALA A 99 -4.48 -1.95 9.34
N ALA A 100 -4.07 -0.86 9.99
CA ALA A 100 -3.88 -0.75 11.43
C ALA A 100 -4.74 0.37 12.01
#